data_AF-A0ABD2NTR6-F1
#
_entry.id   AF-A0ABD2NTR6-F1
#
_cell.length_a   1.000
_cell.length_b   1.000
_cell.length_c   1.000
_cell.angle_alpha   90.00
_cell.angle_beta   90.00
_cell.angle_gamma   90.00
#
_symmetry.space_group_name_H-M   'P 1'
#
loop_
_entity.id
_entity.type
_entity.pdbx_description
1 polymer ?
#
loop_
_entity_poly.entity_id
_entity_poly.type
_entity_poly.pdbx_seq_one_letter_code
_entity_poly.pdbx_strand_id
1 'polypeptide(L)'
;MVLGKLRNIITHRKQAPTTSKTEKFNTEALQDTTTQWLFNERLKTKITDNPIKQEQNVDDSWNTIKINILEAAKEALGTRIAGNATKHKSPPWFTEEIKASAKEKRESYVRYRSMKTQTEHRKYVEARNRVNTQIREIKREHWRNFRKDMENSEENMKYASRKEKKTVNEYVQLNQVSVKQWEQYLTELYNNEGSENDSDRQADHFEEEEIVVVVISNETITKAIQNLKNRKAQGIDNITNEMIKYGKKHSNKRNQGFIWKNPRQYQCAYRVEKEPFCTYIHEGRQKNPLTLQNETK
;
A
#
# COMPACT_ATOMS: atom_id res chain seq x y z
N MET A 1 36.71 -26.19 42.89
CA MET A 1 35.80 -26.56 41.78
C MET A 1 35.30 -25.26 41.14
N VAL A 2 35.80 -24.88 39.96
CA VAL A 2 35.43 -23.59 39.32
C VAL A 2 34.30 -23.84 38.33
N LEU A 3 33.08 -23.41 38.69
CA LEU A 3 31.90 -23.48 37.83
C LEU A 3 32.00 -22.38 36.76
N GLY A 4 32.44 -22.75 35.55
CA GLY A 4 32.49 -21.86 34.39
C GLY A 4 31.07 -21.51 33.91
N LYS A 5 30.73 -20.22 33.90
CA LYS A 5 29.47 -19.72 33.31
C LYS A 5 29.52 -19.85 31.78
N LEU A 6 28.83 -20.85 31.23
CA LEU A 6 28.59 -20.99 29.80
C LEU A 6 27.57 -19.93 29.35
N ARG A 7 28.02 -18.92 28.59
CA ARG A 7 27.12 -18.00 27.88
C ARG A 7 26.68 -18.66 26.57
N ASN A 8 25.49 -19.25 26.56
CA ASN A 8 24.83 -19.68 25.33
C ASN A 8 24.30 -18.43 24.58
N ILE A 9 25.10 -17.90 23.66
CA ILE A 9 24.59 -16.92 22.68
C ILE A 9 23.89 -17.74 21.61
N ILE A 10 22.57 -17.86 21.72
CA ILE A 10 21.73 -18.41 20.66
C ILE A 10 21.78 -17.42 19.50
N THR A 11 22.66 -17.67 18.53
CA THR A 11 22.63 -16.95 17.27
C THR A 11 21.51 -17.54 16.44
N HIS A 12 20.36 -16.87 16.39
CA HIS A 12 19.33 -17.20 15.41
C HIS A 12 19.99 -17.15 14.03
N ARG A 13 20.14 -18.31 13.39
CA ARG A 13 20.56 -18.41 12.00
C ARG A 13 19.49 -17.67 11.20
N LYS A 14 19.76 -16.41 10.84
CA LYS A 14 18.91 -15.65 9.92
C LYS A 14 18.80 -16.50 8.68
N GLN A 15 17.63 -17.11 8.46
CA GLN A 15 17.34 -17.75 7.20
C GLN A 15 17.56 -16.67 6.14
N ALA A 16 18.34 -16.99 5.10
CA ALA A 16 18.53 -16.06 4.00
C ALA A 16 17.13 -15.66 3.53
N PRO A 17 16.82 -14.35 3.39
CA PRO A 17 15.52 -13.94 2.89
C PRO A 17 15.32 -14.65 1.56
N THR A 18 14.29 -15.51 1.48
CA THR A 18 13.86 -16.08 0.22
C THR A 18 13.60 -14.89 -0.68
N THR A 19 14.39 -14.73 -1.74
CA THR A 19 14.20 -13.66 -2.71
C THR A 19 12.95 -13.99 -3.51
N SER A 20 11.77 -13.87 -2.90
CA SER A 20 10.52 -14.00 -3.61
C SER A 20 10.46 -12.84 -4.59
N LYS A 21 10.39 -13.20 -5.86
CA LYS A 21 10.08 -12.27 -6.93
C LYS A 21 8.61 -11.91 -6.73
N THR A 22 8.33 -10.65 -6.41
CA THR A 22 6.97 -10.13 -6.26
C THR A 22 6.65 -9.29 -7.50
N GLU A 23 5.53 -9.59 -8.14
CA GLU A 23 5.03 -8.74 -9.22
C GLU A 23 4.51 -7.42 -8.63
N LYS A 24 4.95 -6.32 -9.22
CA LYS A 24 4.56 -4.97 -8.82
C LYS A 24 4.05 -4.22 -10.03
N PHE A 25 2.88 -3.60 -9.94
CA PHE A 25 2.37 -2.76 -11.03
C PHE A 25 3.19 -1.49 -11.23
N ASN A 26 3.26 -1.02 -12.47
CA ASN A 26 3.93 0.25 -12.83
C ASN A 26 3.00 1.44 -12.56
N THR A 27 2.71 1.71 -11.29
CA THR A 27 1.78 2.77 -10.87
C THR A 27 2.23 4.17 -11.24
N GLU A 28 3.52 4.36 -11.53
CA GLU A 28 4.08 5.62 -12.02
C GLU A 28 3.50 6.01 -13.40
N ALA A 29 3.11 5.03 -14.21
CA ALA A 29 2.50 5.27 -15.52
C ALA A 29 1.12 5.94 -15.40
N LEU A 30 0.41 5.79 -14.27
CA LEU A 30 -0.84 6.51 -13.99
C LEU A 30 -0.65 8.03 -13.82
N GLN A 31 0.57 8.56 -13.84
CA GLN A 31 0.77 10.01 -13.90
C GLN A 31 0.45 10.56 -15.30
N ASP A 32 0.62 9.74 -16.34
CA ASP A 32 0.34 10.15 -17.71
C ASP A 32 -1.16 10.06 -18.03
N THR A 33 -1.65 11.06 -18.75
CA THR A 33 -3.06 11.20 -19.12
C THR A 33 -3.54 10.12 -20.07
N THR A 34 -2.68 9.67 -21.01
CA THR A 34 -3.03 8.63 -21.98
C THR A 34 -3.20 7.27 -21.30
N THR A 35 -2.29 6.96 -20.38
CA THR A 35 -2.32 5.72 -19.60
C THR A 35 -3.48 5.72 -18.61
N GLN A 36 -3.80 6.86 -17.98
CA GLN A 36 -5.02 7.00 -17.18
C GLN A 36 -6.28 6.73 -18.00
N TRP A 37 -6.36 7.27 -19.22
CA TRP A 37 -7.49 7.04 -20.10
C TRP A 37 -7.63 5.56 -20.45
N LEU A 38 -6.54 4.90 -20.87
CA LEU A 38 -6.53 3.48 -21.19
C LEU A 38 -6.97 2.63 -19.99
N PHE A 39 -6.43 2.88 -18.81
CA PHE A 39 -6.80 2.19 -17.59
C PHE A 39 -8.29 2.34 -17.27
N ASN A 40 -8.84 3.55 -17.42
CA ASN A 40 -10.25 3.82 -17.16
C ASN A 40 -11.17 3.14 -18.18
N GLU A 41 -10.81 3.11 -19.46
CA GLU A 41 -11.59 2.39 -20.47
C GLU A 41 -11.58 0.88 -20.20
N ARG A 42 -10.41 0.30 -19.89
CA ARG A 42 -10.33 -1.11 -19.50
C ARG A 42 -11.11 -1.40 -18.21
N LEU A 43 -11.09 -0.51 -17.24
CA LEU A 43 -11.85 -0.69 -16.01
C LEU A 43 -13.36 -0.67 -16.28
N LYS A 44 -13.84 0.23 -17.15
CA LYS A 44 -15.24 0.26 -17.57
C LYS A 44 -15.65 -1.03 -18.26
N THR A 45 -14.84 -1.55 -19.19
CA THR A 45 -15.16 -2.81 -19.87
C THR A 45 -15.24 -3.95 -18.86
N LYS A 46 -14.27 -4.07 -17.94
CA LYS A 46 -14.27 -5.13 -16.91
C LYS A 46 -15.45 -5.05 -15.94
N ILE A 47 -15.86 -3.85 -15.54
CA ILE A 47 -17.06 -3.66 -14.71
C ILE A 47 -18.34 -4.03 -15.48
N THR A 48 -18.38 -3.75 -16.79
CA THR A 48 -19.51 -4.11 -17.65
C THR A 48 -19.60 -5.63 -17.84
N ASP A 49 -18.47 -6.28 -18.06
CA ASP A 49 -18.37 -7.72 -18.27
C ASP A 49 -18.65 -8.52 -16.99
N ASN A 50 -18.22 -7.99 -15.85
CA ASN A 50 -18.37 -8.61 -14.53
C ASN A 50 -19.02 -7.65 -13.53
N PRO A 51 -20.35 -7.43 -13.63
CA PRO A 51 -21.09 -6.53 -12.77
C PRO A 51 -21.33 -7.16 -11.39
N ILE A 52 -21.39 -6.30 -10.36
CA ILE A 52 -21.78 -6.70 -9.01
C ILE A 52 -23.27 -6.99 -9.00
N LYS A 53 -23.66 -8.20 -8.58
CA LYS A 53 -25.06 -8.61 -8.47
C LYS A 53 -25.62 -8.14 -7.13
N GLN A 54 -26.88 -7.72 -7.10
CA GLN A 54 -27.51 -7.16 -5.88
C GLN A 54 -27.64 -8.16 -4.72
N GLU A 55 -27.67 -9.47 -5.03
CA GLU A 55 -27.83 -10.55 -4.05
C GLU A 55 -26.49 -11.11 -3.54
N GLN A 56 -25.35 -10.54 -3.94
CA GLN A 56 -24.04 -11.03 -3.54
C GLN A 56 -23.68 -10.59 -2.13
N ASN A 57 -22.94 -11.45 -1.43
CA ASN A 57 -22.29 -11.09 -0.17
C ASN A 57 -21.34 -9.90 -0.40
N VAL A 58 -21.10 -9.12 0.65
CA VAL A 58 -20.16 -8.00 0.66
C VAL A 58 -18.76 -8.44 0.24
N ASP A 59 -18.30 -9.59 0.73
CA ASP A 59 -16.97 -10.13 0.40
C ASP A 59 -16.85 -10.50 -1.09
N ASP A 60 -17.90 -11.10 -1.66
CA ASP A 60 -17.96 -11.46 -3.08
C ASP A 60 -18.02 -10.22 -3.97
N SER A 61 -18.78 -9.22 -3.54
CA SER A 61 -18.85 -7.91 -4.20
C SER A 61 -17.48 -7.23 -4.22
N TRP A 62 -16.75 -7.26 -3.10
CA TRP A 62 -15.39 -6.73 -3.02
C TRP A 62 -14.41 -7.51 -3.88
N ASN A 63 -14.47 -8.84 -3.86
CA ASN A 63 -13.61 -9.68 -4.70
C ASN A 63 -13.82 -9.41 -6.20
N THR A 64 -15.07 -9.19 -6.61
CA THR A 64 -15.43 -8.79 -7.98
C THR A 64 -14.77 -7.46 -8.36
N ILE A 65 -14.90 -6.43 -7.50
CA ILE A 65 -14.25 -5.12 -7.71
C ILE A 65 -12.72 -5.28 -7.81
N LYS A 66 -12.14 -6.06 -6.89
CA LYS A 66 -10.70 -6.31 -6.83
C LYS A 66 -10.19 -6.95 -8.11
N ILE A 67 -10.86 -8.00 -8.61
CA ILE A 67 -10.49 -8.66 -9.86
C ILE A 67 -10.56 -7.67 -11.02
N ASN A 68 -11.66 -6.92 -11.14
CA ASN A 68 -11.85 -5.96 -12.23
C ASN A 68 -10.74 -4.88 -12.25
N ILE A 69 -10.36 -4.36 -11.07
CA ILE A 69 -9.27 -3.37 -10.95
C ILE A 69 -7.92 -3.99 -11.32
N LEU A 70 -7.61 -5.17 -10.81
CA LEU A 70 -6.31 -5.82 -11.03
C LEU A 70 -6.13 -6.23 -12.50
N GLU A 71 -7.17 -6.75 -13.15
CA GLU A 71 -7.12 -7.09 -14.57
C GLU A 71 -6.95 -5.84 -15.46
N ALA A 72 -7.75 -4.81 -15.21
CA ALA A 72 -7.63 -3.54 -15.94
C ALA A 72 -6.23 -2.92 -15.74
N ALA A 73 -5.68 -3.00 -14.52
CA ALA A 73 -4.34 -2.53 -14.22
C ALA A 73 -3.26 -3.37 -14.93
N LYS A 74 -3.45 -4.69 -15.01
CA LYS A 74 -2.53 -5.60 -15.70
C LYS A 74 -2.48 -5.30 -17.20
N GLU A 75 -3.63 -5.03 -17.82
CA GLU A 75 -3.72 -4.67 -19.24
C GLU A 75 -3.15 -3.27 -19.54
N ALA A 76 -3.45 -2.28 -18.69
CA ALA A 76 -3.08 -0.89 -18.96
C ALA A 76 -1.68 -0.49 -18.47
N LEU A 77 -1.26 -0.96 -17.29
CA LEU A 77 -0.01 -0.54 -16.63
C LEU A 77 1.11 -1.56 -16.80
N GLY A 78 0.74 -2.83 -16.97
CA GLY A 78 1.66 -3.95 -16.89
C GLY A 78 2.27 -4.13 -15.50
N THR A 79 3.07 -5.19 -15.36
CA THR A 79 3.78 -5.52 -14.13
C THR A 79 5.29 -5.52 -14.34
N ARG A 80 6.03 -5.18 -13.29
CA ARG A 80 7.49 -5.36 -13.17
C ARG A 80 7.79 -6.34 -12.06
N ILE A 81 8.83 -7.13 -12.23
CA ILE A 81 9.31 -8.03 -11.18
C ILE A 81 10.14 -7.20 -10.19
N ALA A 82 9.58 -6.97 -9.00
CA ALA A 82 10.31 -6.42 -7.86
C ALA A 82 10.86 -7.59 -7.03
N GLY A 83 12.16 -7.60 -6.71
CA GLY A 83 12.74 -8.71 -5.93
C GLY A 83 14.04 -9.25 -6.49
N ASN A 84 14.47 -8.80 -7.67
CA ASN A 84 15.89 -8.77 -7.97
C ASN A 84 16.50 -7.64 -7.14
N ALA A 85 16.66 -7.85 -5.83
CA ALA A 85 17.83 -7.32 -5.17
C ALA A 85 18.99 -7.89 -5.99
N THR A 86 19.43 -7.15 -7.02
CA THR A 86 20.61 -7.49 -7.80
C THR A 86 21.64 -7.81 -6.74
N LYS A 87 21.99 -9.10 -6.59
CA LYS A 87 22.92 -9.60 -5.57
C LYS A 87 23.95 -8.50 -5.40
N HIS A 88 23.98 -7.81 -4.24
CA HIS A 88 24.71 -6.54 -4.10
C HIS A 88 26.01 -6.70 -4.86
N LYS A 89 26.10 -6.09 -6.05
CA LYS A 89 27.22 -6.39 -6.94
C LYS A 89 28.41 -5.98 -6.10
N SER A 90 29.32 -6.93 -5.88
CA SER A 90 30.48 -6.63 -5.06
C SER A 90 31.09 -5.36 -5.64
N PRO A 91 31.48 -4.38 -4.80
CA PRO A 91 32.00 -3.13 -5.31
C PRO A 91 33.07 -3.42 -6.37
N PRO A 92 33.13 -2.70 -7.50
CA PRO A 92 34.01 -3.07 -8.62
C PRO A 92 35.49 -3.24 -8.21
N TRP A 93 35.93 -2.49 -7.19
CA TRP A 93 37.26 -2.58 -6.61
C TRP A 93 37.51 -3.84 -5.74
N PHE A 94 36.48 -4.64 -5.42
CA PHE A 94 36.57 -5.83 -4.58
C PHE A 94 36.91 -7.07 -5.41
N THR A 95 38.17 -7.15 -5.82
CA THR A 95 38.74 -8.21 -6.66
C THR A 95 38.93 -9.53 -5.90
N GLU A 96 39.22 -10.61 -6.63
CA GLU A 96 39.49 -11.94 -6.05
C GLU A 96 40.73 -11.93 -5.14
N GLU A 97 41.72 -11.11 -5.45
CA GLU A 97 42.91 -10.92 -4.62
C GLU A 97 42.54 -10.39 -3.22
N ILE A 98 41.68 -9.36 -3.14
CA ILE A 98 41.21 -8.83 -1.85
C ILE A 98 40.41 -9.89 -1.10
N LYS A 99 39.62 -10.71 -1.81
CA LYS A 99 38.89 -11.82 -1.18
C LYS A 99 39.85 -12.82 -0.54
N ALA A 100 40.93 -13.19 -1.26
CA ALA A 100 41.94 -14.11 -0.76
C ALA A 100 42.65 -13.53 0.48
N SER A 101 43.10 -12.27 0.43
CA SER A 101 43.76 -11.64 1.57
C SER A 101 42.80 -11.41 2.76
N ALA A 102 41.52 -11.10 2.50
CA ALA A 102 40.50 -11.03 3.55
C ALA A 102 40.23 -12.39 4.22
N LYS A 103 40.31 -13.49 3.45
CA LYS A 103 40.23 -14.87 3.96
C LYS A 103 41.43 -15.18 4.84
N GLU A 104 42.65 -14.88 4.39
CA GLU A 104 43.90 -15.06 5.16
C GLU A 104 43.85 -14.29 6.49
N LYS A 105 43.41 -13.03 6.49
CA LYS A 105 43.19 -12.24 7.72
C LYS A 105 42.20 -12.90 8.67
N ARG A 106 41.15 -13.51 8.13
CA ARG A 106 40.15 -14.21 8.94
C ARG A 106 40.72 -15.50 9.54
N GLU A 107 41.47 -16.27 8.78
CA GLU A 107 42.12 -17.50 9.25
C GLU A 107 43.13 -17.22 10.36
N SER A 108 44.00 -16.21 10.18
CA SER A 108 44.94 -15.77 11.21
C SER A 108 44.25 -15.21 12.45
N TYR A 109 43.12 -14.50 12.31
CA TYR A 109 42.30 -14.09 13.45
C TYR A 109 41.71 -15.29 14.21
N VAL A 110 41.22 -16.32 13.51
CA VAL A 110 40.69 -17.55 14.13
C VAL A 110 41.78 -18.27 14.92
N ARG A 111 42.99 -18.42 14.35
CA ARG A 111 44.16 -19.02 15.03
C ARG A 111 44.59 -18.24 16.27
N TYR A 112 44.66 -16.92 16.17
CA TYR A 112 44.89 -16.06 17.33
C TYR A 112 43.80 -16.24 18.39
N ARG A 113 42.52 -16.34 17.99
CA ARG A 113 41.41 -16.47 18.93
C ARG A 113 41.41 -17.82 19.66
N SER A 114 41.86 -18.89 19.02
CA SER A 114 41.96 -20.22 19.62
C SER A 114 43.14 -20.34 20.59
N MET A 115 44.34 -19.94 20.18
CA MET A 115 45.57 -20.14 20.98
C MET A 115 45.91 -18.96 21.91
N LYS A 116 45.48 -17.74 21.57
CA LYS A 116 45.77 -16.47 22.29
C LYS A 116 47.26 -16.21 22.56
N THR A 117 48.15 -16.77 21.75
CA THR A 117 49.60 -16.59 21.88
C THR A 117 50.06 -15.28 21.23
N GLN A 118 51.13 -14.69 21.76
CA GLN A 118 51.71 -13.44 21.23
C GLN A 118 52.20 -13.57 19.78
N THR A 119 52.70 -14.74 19.39
CA THR A 119 53.15 -15.04 18.02
C THR A 119 52.00 -15.00 17.01
N GLU A 120 50.89 -15.67 17.33
CA GLU A 120 49.68 -15.67 16.49
C GLU A 120 49.01 -14.29 16.46
N HIS A 121 49.08 -13.53 17.56
CA HIS A 121 48.65 -12.13 17.56
C HIS A 121 49.45 -11.28 16.57
N ARG A 122 50.79 -11.42 16.54
CA ARG A 122 51.65 -10.72 15.58
C ARG A 122 51.31 -11.08 14.14
N LYS A 123 51.13 -12.38 13.83
CA LYS A 123 50.72 -12.85 12.50
C LYS A 123 49.37 -12.25 12.05
N TYR A 124 48.39 -12.21 12.96
CA TYR A 124 47.11 -11.55 12.68
C TYR A 124 47.25 -10.05 12.42
N VAL A 125 48.05 -9.34 13.23
CA VAL A 125 48.28 -7.89 13.05
C VAL A 125 48.94 -7.61 11.71
N GLU A 126 49.94 -8.40 11.32
CA GLU A 126 50.61 -8.32 10.01
C GLU A 126 49.61 -8.53 8.85
N ALA A 127 48.85 -9.63 8.88
CA ALA A 127 47.82 -9.92 7.87
C ALA A 127 46.75 -8.81 7.82
N ARG A 128 46.32 -8.29 8.97
CA ARG A 128 45.36 -7.17 9.05
C ARG A 128 45.92 -5.91 8.39
N ASN A 129 47.16 -5.55 8.70
CA ASN A 129 47.80 -4.34 8.17
C ASN A 129 48.00 -4.45 6.67
N ARG A 130 48.50 -5.60 6.18
CA ARG A 130 48.65 -5.90 4.76
C ARG A 130 47.33 -5.72 4.00
N VAL A 131 46.24 -6.36 4.47
CA VAL A 131 44.91 -6.23 3.85
C VAL A 131 44.41 -4.79 3.86
N ASN A 132 44.60 -4.07 4.97
CA ASN A 132 44.15 -2.68 5.06
C ASN A 132 44.91 -1.76 4.09
N THR A 133 46.22 -1.98 3.93
CA THR A 133 47.04 -1.24 2.96
C THR A 133 46.56 -1.51 1.54
N GLN A 134 46.39 -2.78 1.16
CA GLN A 134 45.87 -3.17 -0.15
C GLN A 134 44.48 -2.56 -0.44
N ILE A 135 43.54 -2.62 0.51
CA ILE A 135 42.21 -2.02 0.34
C ILE A 135 42.31 -0.51 0.14
N ARG A 136 43.20 0.18 0.86
CA ARG A 136 43.39 1.64 0.70
C ARG A 136 43.94 1.97 -0.68
N GLU A 137 44.92 1.21 -1.16
CA GLU A 137 45.53 1.40 -2.49
C GLU A 137 44.51 1.18 -3.60
N ILE A 138 43.82 0.05 -3.58
CA ILE A 138 42.83 -0.30 -4.61
C ILE A 138 41.66 0.69 -4.61
N LYS A 139 41.20 1.14 -3.44
CA LYS A 139 40.19 2.20 -3.36
C LYS A 139 40.71 3.52 -3.93
N ARG A 140 41.95 3.90 -3.61
CA ARG A 140 42.55 5.14 -4.11
C ARG A 140 42.70 5.10 -5.63
N GLU A 141 43.12 3.97 -6.18
CA GLU A 141 43.25 3.77 -7.63
C GLU A 141 41.90 3.75 -8.33
N HIS A 142 40.92 3.02 -7.80
CA HIS A 142 39.55 3.06 -8.31
C HIS A 142 38.98 4.48 -8.31
N TRP A 143 39.17 5.26 -7.25
CA TRP A 143 38.74 6.67 -7.20
C TRP A 143 39.49 7.55 -8.20
N ARG A 144 40.80 7.32 -8.39
CA ARG A 144 41.62 8.05 -9.36
C ARG A 144 41.13 7.78 -10.79
N ASN A 145 40.86 6.52 -11.13
CA ASN A 145 40.37 6.13 -12.45
C ASN A 145 38.94 6.63 -12.67
N PHE A 146 38.06 6.46 -11.67
CA PHE A 146 36.71 7.02 -11.71
C PHE A 146 36.71 8.53 -11.94
N ARG A 147 37.63 9.28 -11.31
CA ARG A 147 37.77 10.72 -11.54
C ARG A 147 38.25 11.05 -12.96
N LYS A 148 39.24 10.32 -13.49
CA LYS A 148 39.67 10.46 -14.89
C LYS A 148 38.53 10.20 -15.87
N ASP A 149 37.73 9.16 -15.63
CA ASP A 149 36.56 8.83 -16.45
C ASP A 149 35.46 9.89 -16.35
N MET A 150 35.35 10.58 -15.20
CA MET A 150 34.46 11.73 -15.05
C MET A 150 34.97 12.97 -15.78
N GLU A 151 36.27 13.27 -15.71
CA GLU A 151 36.90 14.43 -16.37
C GLU A 151 36.87 14.29 -17.89
N ASN A 152 36.98 13.07 -18.42
CA ASN A 152 36.99 12.79 -19.86
C ASN A 152 35.59 12.67 -20.51
N SER A 153 34.51 12.75 -19.73
CA SER A 153 33.14 12.56 -20.24
C SER A 153 32.28 13.81 -20.01
N GLU A 154 31.87 14.44 -21.10
CA GLU A 154 30.94 15.58 -21.09
C GLU A 154 29.57 15.22 -20.46
N GLU A 155 29.14 13.97 -20.60
CA GLU A 155 27.92 13.45 -19.98
C GLU A 155 28.05 13.34 -18.45
N ASN A 156 29.21 12.93 -17.95
CA ASN A 156 29.47 12.78 -16.51
C ASN A 156 29.54 14.12 -15.78
N MET A 157 29.99 15.19 -16.44
CA MET A 157 29.92 16.55 -15.91
C MET A 157 28.46 16.97 -15.65
N LYS A 158 27.54 16.63 -16.58
CA LYS A 158 26.09 16.83 -16.40
C LYS A 158 25.52 15.99 -15.24
N TYR A 159 26.01 14.76 -15.04
CA TYR A 159 25.62 13.93 -13.89
C TYR A 159 26.13 14.48 -12.54
N ALA A 160 27.32 15.07 -12.50
CA ALA A 160 27.86 15.74 -11.30
C ALA A 160 27.03 16.97 -10.92
N SER A 161 26.72 17.84 -11.88
CA SER A 161 25.87 19.02 -11.66
C SER A 161 24.45 18.66 -11.24
N ARG A 162 23.91 17.51 -11.65
CA ARG A 162 22.59 17.01 -11.20
C ARG A 162 22.61 16.43 -9.78
N LYS A 163 23.78 16.07 -9.26
CA LYS A 163 23.99 15.51 -7.91
C LYS A 163 24.53 16.52 -6.90
N GLU A 164 24.85 17.75 -7.33
CA GLU A 164 24.91 18.87 -6.40
C GLU A 164 23.58 18.89 -5.66
N LYS A 165 23.64 18.46 -4.40
CA LYS A 165 22.47 18.51 -3.52
C LYS A 165 22.04 19.96 -3.53
N LYS A 166 20.84 20.24 -4.04
CA LYS A 166 20.15 21.49 -3.66
C LYS A 166 20.34 21.61 -2.16
N THR A 167 20.83 22.76 -1.70
CA THR A 167 20.88 23.06 -0.27
C THR A 167 19.50 22.74 0.27
N VAL A 168 19.39 21.61 0.97
CA VAL A 168 18.16 21.26 1.63
C VAL A 168 18.04 22.35 2.67
N ASN A 169 17.05 23.21 2.53
CA ASN A 169 16.62 24.08 3.60
C ASN A 169 16.11 23.14 4.70
N GLU A 170 17.02 22.58 5.50
CA GLU A 170 16.74 21.61 6.57
C GLU A 170 15.94 22.27 7.72
N TYR A 171 15.72 23.58 7.65
CA TYR A 171 14.77 24.28 8.49
C TYR A 171 13.37 24.21 7.88
N VAL A 172 12.72 23.05 8.03
CA VAL A 172 11.27 23.07 8.20
C VAL A 172 11.05 23.86 9.49
N GLN A 173 10.57 25.10 9.37
CA GLN A 173 10.08 25.83 10.53
C GLN A 173 8.93 25.01 11.10
N LEU A 174 9.23 24.21 12.11
CA LEU A 174 8.21 23.61 12.95
C LEU A 174 7.51 24.80 13.58
N ASN A 175 6.27 25.08 13.16
CA ASN A 175 5.41 25.99 13.89
C ASN A 175 5.27 25.40 15.30
N GLN A 176 6.06 25.92 16.25
CA GLN A 176 6.02 25.50 17.64
C GLN A 176 4.70 25.99 18.20
N VAL A 177 3.68 25.15 18.14
CA VAL A 177 2.42 25.39 18.84
C VAL A 177 2.74 25.40 20.33
N SER A 178 2.42 26.52 20.97
CA SER A 178 2.70 26.70 22.40
C SER A 178 1.84 25.77 23.26
N VAL A 179 2.33 25.43 24.45
CA VAL A 179 1.59 24.58 25.40
C VAL A 179 0.20 25.17 25.73
N LYS A 180 0.10 26.50 25.80
CA LYS A 180 -1.17 27.19 26.06
C LYS A 180 -2.19 27.02 24.92
N GLN A 181 -1.72 27.01 23.67
CA GLN A 181 -2.58 26.74 22.52
C GLN A 181 -3.08 25.30 22.51
N TRP A 182 -2.25 24.34 22.95
CA TRP A 182 -2.67 22.96 23.15
C TRP A 182 -3.69 22.81 24.28
N GLU A 183 -3.46 23.48 25.39
CA GLU A 183 -4.34 23.47 26.56
C GLU A 183 -5.73 24.04 26.20
N GLN A 184 -5.77 25.17 25.50
CA GLN A 184 -7.03 25.76 25.01
C GLN A 184 -7.78 24.82 24.07
N TYR A 185 -7.09 24.24 23.08
CA TYR A 185 -7.69 23.32 22.13
C TYR A 185 -8.27 22.08 22.82
N LEU A 186 -7.53 21.47 23.75
CA LEU A 186 -8.01 20.30 24.50
C LEU A 186 -9.16 20.65 25.43
N THR A 187 -9.09 21.79 26.12
CA THR A 187 -10.16 22.27 27.00
C THR A 187 -11.46 22.49 26.21
N GLU A 188 -11.37 23.09 25.03
CA GLU A 188 -12.53 23.29 24.15
C GLU A 188 -13.10 21.96 23.61
N LEU A 189 -12.24 20.98 23.34
CA LEU A 189 -12.64 19.67 22.83
C LEU A 189 -13.36 18.83 23.90
N TYR A 190 -12.86 18.84 25.15
CA TYR A 190 -13.44 18.08 26.25
C TYR A 190 -14.61 18.79 26.94
N ASN A 191 -14.67 20.12 26.92
CA ASN A 191 -15.80 20.84 27.51
C ASN A 191 -17.07 20.76 26.64
N ASN A 192 -16.93 20.60 25.32
CA ASN A 192 -18.07 20.41 24.41
C ASN A 192 -18.69 19.00 24.50
N GLU A 193 -17.98 18.00 25.04
CA GLU A 193 -18.55 16.67 25.33
C GLU A 193 -19.14 16.55 26.74
N GLY A 194 -19.02 17.59 27.58
CA GLY A 194 -19.36 17.54 29.00
C GLY A 194 -20.48 18.49 29.47
N SER A 195 -21.18 19.19 28.56
CA SER A 195 -22.27 20.11 28.94
C SER A 195 -23.67 19.63 28.54
N GLU A 196 -23.87 18.33 28.43
CA GLU A 196 -25.19 17.74 28.70
C GLU A 196 -25.20 17.34 30.17
N ASN A 197 -26.00 18.07 30.95
CA ASN A 197 -26.20 18.00 32.39
C ASN A 197 -26.04 16.60 33.01
N ASP A 198 -24.94 16.39 33.74
CA ASP A 198 -24.63 15.18 34.53
C ASP A 198 -25.42 15.15 35.88
N SER A 199 -26.72 15.51 35.84
CA SER A 199 -27.63 15.45 37.01
C SER A 199 -28.85 14.54 36.85
N ASP A 200 -29.08 13.93 35.69
CA ASP A 200 -30.07 12.85 35.54
C ASP A 200 -29.36 11.52 35.28
N ARG A 201 -28.81 10.93 36.35
CA ARG A 201 -28.56 9.48 36.39
C ARG A 201 -29.82 8.77 36.88
N GLN A 202 -30.94 8.99 36.19
CA GLN A 202 -32.00 8.01 36.18
C GLN A 202 -31.50 6.81 35.39
N ALA A 203 -31.72 5.62 35.94
CA ALA A 203 -31.38 4.37 35.27
C ALA A 203 -32.26 4.27 34.03
N ASP A 204 -31.75 4.77 32.90
CA ASP A 204 -32.44 4.69 31.63
C ASP A 204 -32.63 3.23 31.28
N HIS A 205 -33.91 2.90 31.11
CA HIS A 205 -34.37 1.81 30.29
C HIS A 205 -33.47 1.71 29.04
N PHE A 206 -33.07 0.50 28.69
CA PHE A 206 -32.61 0.21 27.33
C PHE A 206 -33.80 0.43 26.39
N GLU A 207 -34.08 1.69 26.05
CA GLU A 207 -34.79 1.98 24.81
C GLU A 207 -33.87 1.51 23.69
N GLU A 208 -34.42 0.69 22.80
CA GLU A 208 -33.74 0.20 21.62
C GLU A 208 -33.20 1.41 20.86
N GLU A 209 -31.89 1.68 20.97
CA GLU A 209 -31.22 2.69 20.17
C GLU A 209 -31.56 2.42 18.71
N GLU A 210 -32.37 3.30 18.15
CA GLU A 210 -32.73 3.30 16.74
C GLU A 210 -31.41 3.25 15.96
N ILE A 211 -31.15 2.13 15.27
CA ILE A 211 -29.93 1.95 14.48
C ILE A 211 -29.87 3.11 13.49
N VAL A 212 -29.07 4.13 13.81
CA VAL A 212 -28.84 5.25 12.91
C VAL A 212 -28.09 4.68 11.73
N VAL A 213 -28.83 4.36 10.66
CA VAL A 213 -28.25 3.95 9.40
C VAL A 213 -27.51 5.17 8.85
N VAL A 214 -26.22 5.26 9.16
CA VAL A 214 -25.34 6.30 8.62
C VAL A 214 -25.26 6.09 7.12
N VAL A 215 -26.09 6.85 6.39
CA VAL A 215 -26.06 6.84 4.93
C VAL A 215 -24.80 7.57 4.48
N ILE A 216 -23.78 6.81 4.09
CA ILE A 216 -22.52 7.37 3.58
C ILE A 216 -22.80 8.08 2.26
N SER A 217 -22.63 9.41 2.26
CA SER A 217 -22.79 10.23 1.06
C SER A 217 -21.68 9.97 0.04
N ASN A 218 -22.05 10.01 -1.24
CA ASN A 218 -21.11 9.93 -2.37
C ASN A 218 -20.02 11.02 -2.31
N GLU A 219 -20.35 12.20 -1.79
CA GLU A 219 -19.38 13.28 -1.62
C GLU A 219 -18.31 12.95 -0.59
N THR A 220 -18.70 12.29 0.49
CA THR A 220 -17.76 11.81 1.52
C THR A 220 -16.80 10.79 0.92
N ILE A 221 -17.32 9.87 0.08
CA ILE A 221 -16.52 8.86 -0.61
C ILE A 221 -15.57 9.48 -1.64
N THR A 222 -15.99 10.50 -2.39
CA THR A 222 -15.11 11.19 -3.35
C THR A 222 -14.02 11.99 -2.67
N LYS A 223 -14.35 12.73 -1.61
CA LYS A 223 -13.36 13.46 -0.77
C LYS A 223 -12.35 12.49 -0.15
N ALA A 224 -12.80 11.37 0.42
CA ALA A 224 -11.92 10.35 0.98
C ALA A 224 -10.93 9.82 -0.06
N ILE A 225 -11.40 9.53 -1.28
CA ILE A 225 -10.55 8.99 -2.35
C ILE A 225 -9.59 10.03 -2.93
N GLN A 226 -9.99 11.30 -3.01
CA GLN A 226 -9.09 12.39 -3.39
C GLN A 226 -7.95 12.59 -2.36
N ASN A 227 -8.26 12.40 -1.07
CA ASN A 227 -7.33 12.55 0.03
C ASN A 227 -6.36 11.36 0.20
N LEU A 228 -6.53 10.27 -0.56
CA LEU A 228 -5.57 9.17 -0.56
C LEU A 228 -4.19 9.66 -1.01
N LYS A 229 -3.19 9.39 -0.16
CA LYS A 229 -1.78 9.71 -0.42
C LYS A 229 -1.24 8.75 -1.48
N ASN A 230 -0.56 9.28 -2.48
CA ASN A 230 0.12 8.48 -3.51
C ASN A 230 1.38 7.82 -2.92
N ARG A 231 1.87 6.77 -3.59
CA ARG A 231 3.09 6.00 -3.29
C ARG A 231 3.10 5.33 -1.92
N LYS A 232 1.91 5.04 -1.37
CA LYS A 232 1.78 4.18 -0.20
C LYS A 232 2.00 2.72 -0.59
N ALA A 233 2.47 1.93 0.37
CA ALA A 233 2.64 0.51 0.17
C ALA A 233 1.29 -0.13 -0.16
N GLN A 234 1.29 -1.08 -1.09
CA GLN A 234 0.11 -1.87 -1.41
C GLN A 234 -0.27 -2.74 -0.20
N GLY A 235 -1.57 -2.87 0.06
CA GLY A 235 -2.09 -3.76 1.09
C GLY A 235 -2.05 -5.23 0.67
N ILE A 236 -2.73 -6.08 1.45
CA ILE A 236 -2.88 -7.51 1.17
C ILE A 236 -3.52 -7.80 -0.20
N ASP A 237 -4.36 -6.87 -0.69
CA ASP A 237 -5.06 -6.99 -1.96
C ASP A 237 -4.20 -6.62 -3.19
N ASN A 238 -2.96 -6.17 -2.98
CA ASN A 238 -2.06 -5.70 -4.04
C ASN A 238 -2.61 -4.54 -4.90
N ILE A 239 -3.69 -3.88 -4.45
CA ILE A 239 -4.22 -2.66 -5.05
C ILE A 239 -3.46 -1.46 -4.47
N THR A 240 -3.06 -0.52 -5.32
CA THR A 240 -2.41 0.72 -4.88
C THR A 240 -3.38 1.89 -4.85
N ASN A 241 -3.10 2.89 -4.02
CA ASN A 241 -3.95 4.07 -3.86
C ASN A 241 -4.18 4.81 -5.19
N GLU A 242 -3.19 4.80 -6.09
CA GLU A 242 -3.30 5.41 -7.40
C GLU A 242 -4.39 4.76 -8.26
N MET A 243 -4.49 3.42 -8.23
CA MET A 243 -5.51 2.71 -9.01
C MET A 243 -6.93 3.13 -8.60
N ILE A 244 -7.15 3.28 -7.28
CA ILE A 244 -8.44 3.73 -6.72
C ILE A 244 -8.69 5.21 -7.05
N LYS A 245 -7.65 6.05 -6.98
CA LYS A 245 -7.76 7.49 -7.20
C LYS A 245 -8.01 7.85 -8.67
N TYR A 246 -7.31 7.20 -9.59
CA TYR A 246 -7.42 7.49 -11.03
C TYR A 246 -8.54 6.72 -11.72
N GLY A 247 -8.98 5.58 -11.17
CA GLY A 247 -10.13 4.79 -11.64
C GLY A 247 -11.47 5.54 -11.65
N LYS A 248 -11.55 6.73 -11.04
CA LYS A 248 -12.75 7.57 -10.99
C LYS A 248 -12.81 8.66 -12.05
N LYS A 249 -11.71 8.96 -12.73
CA LYS A 249 -11.54 10.29 -13.35
C LYS A 249 -12.24 10.48 -14.70
N HIS A 250 -13.02 9.50 -15.17
CA HIS A 250 -13.73 9.60 -16.45
C HIS A 250 -15.26 9.70 -16.31
N SER A 251 -15.71 10.56 -15.40
CA SER A 251 -17.07 11.12 -15.44
C SER A 251 -17.01 12.43 -16.24
N ASN A 252 -17.10 12.30 -17.56
CA ASN A 252 -17.40 13.44 -18.43
C ASN A 252 -18.72 14.07 -17.93
N LYS A 253 -18.80 15.40 -17.80
CA LYS A 253 -19.87 16.16 -17.11
C LYS A 253 -21.31 15.97 -17.64
N ARG A 254 -21.56 15.02 -18.54
CA ARG A 254 -22.85 14.76 -19.17
C ARG A 254 -23.59 13.53 -18.64
N ASN A 255 -22.93 12.57 -17.98
CA ASN A 255 -23.59 11.40 -17.41
C ASN A 255 -23.18 11.21 -15.94
N GLN A 256 -23.91 11.87 -15.04
CA GLN A 256 -23.85 11.56 -13.60
C GLN A 256 -24.81 10.42 -13.30
N GLY A 257 -24.28 9.22 -13.15
CA GLY A 257 -25.02 8.08 -12.63
C GLY A 257 -24.20 6.81 -12.78
N PHE A 258 -24.14 6.01 -11.71
CA PHE A 258 -23.67 4.62 -11.71
C PHE A 258 -22.15 4.40 -11.69
N ILE A 259 -21.49 4.67 -10.56
CA ILE A 259 -20.34 3.84 -10.13
C ILE A 259 -20.41 3.50 -8.62
N TRP A 260 -21.12 4.27 -7.80
CA TRP A 260 -21.23 4.02 -6.35
C TRP A 260 -22.66 4.16 -5.82
N LYS A 261 -23.64 3.52 -6.45
CA LYS A 261 -24.98 3.41 -5.83
C LYS A 261 -24.95 2.24 -4.83
N ASN A 262 -25.05 2.61 -3.55
CA ASN A 262 -25.22 1.71 -2.41
C ASN A 262 -26.49 0.85 -2.63
N PRO A 263 -26.44 -0.49 -2.59
CA PRO A 263 -27.62 -1.33 -2.82
C PRO A 263 -28.62 -1.34 -1.64
N ARG A 264 -28.36 -0.63 -0.54
CA ARG A 264 -29.29 -0.52 0.59
C ARG A 264 -30.18 0.71 0.50
N GLN A 265 -31.12 0.73 -0.43
CA GLN A 265 -32.34 1.54 -0.31
C GLN A 265 -33.47 0.86 -1.07
N TYR A 266 -34.12 -0.14 -0.48
CA TYR A 266 -35.55 -0.37 -0.70
C TYR A 266 -36.19 -0.89 0.59
N GLN A 267 -37.33 -0.29 0.91
CA GLN A 267 -38.13 -0.43 2.12
C GLN A 267 -38.67 -1.86 2.26
N CYS A 268 -38.45 -2.48 3.42
CA CYS A 268 -39.32 -3.55 3.90
C CYS A 268 -40.63 -2.89 4.38
N ALA A 269 -41.68 -2.92 3.56
CA ALA A 269 -43.03 -2.69 4.03
C ALA A 269 -43.61 -4.03 4.51
N TYR A 270 -43.76 -4.17 5.83
CA TYR A 270 -44.55 -5.26 6.41
C TYR A 270 -46.04 -5.02 6.11
N ARG A 271 -46.69 -6.06 5.58
CA ARG A 271 -48.14 -6.17 5.44
C ARG A 271 -48.74 -6.31 6.84
N VAL A 272 -49.38 -5.27 7.34
CA VAL A 272 -50.25 -5.35 8.53
C VAL A 272 -51.68 -5.55 8.04
N GLU A 273 -52.19 -6.76 8.27
CA GLU A 273 -53.58 -7.14 8.10
C GLU A 273 -54.48 -6.30 9.02
N LYS A 274 -55.48 -5.60 8.45
CA LYS A 274 -56.78 -5.32 9.09
C LYS A 274 -57.86 -5.17 8.02
N GLU A 275 -58.65 -6.21 7.81
CA GLU A 275 -60.09 -6.08 7.51
C GLU A 275 -60.82 -5.66 8.81
N PRO A 276 -62.10 -5.21 8.82
CA PRO A 276 -63.12 -5.29 7.75
C PRO A 276 -63.92 -3.98 7.53
N PHE A 277 -64.69 -3.89 6.44
CA PHE A 277 -66.13 -3.60 6.52
C PHE A 277 -66.83 -3.88 5.19
N CYS A 278 -67.95 -4.56 5.32
CA CYS A 278 -68.84 -5.06 4.29
C CYS A 278 -69.83 -3.98 3.84
N THR A 279 -70.02 -3.79 2.53
CA THR A 279 -71.36 -3.60 1.94
C THR A 279 -71.38 -4.10 0.49
N TYR A 280 -72.35 -4.98 0.25
CA TYR A 280 -72.91 -5.38 -1.04
C TYR A 280 -73.41 -4.16 -1.85
N ILE A 281 -73.34 -4.22 -3.19
CA ILE A 281 -74.50 -4.16 -4.10
C ILE A 281 -74.06 -4.55 -5.53
N HIS A 282 -74.97 -5.28 -6.17
CA HIS A 282 -74.95 -5.97 -7.45
C HIS A 282 -74.71 -5.10 -8.71
N GLU A 283 -74.28 -5.83 -9.75
CA GLU A 283 -74.66 -5.77 -11.18
C GLU A 283 -73.36 -5.76 -12.02
N GLY A 284 -73.06 -6.68 -12.92
CA GLY A 284 -73.86 -7.54 -13.76
C GLY A 284 -73.08 -7.69 -15.08
N ARG A 285 -73.32 -8.80 -15.79
CA ARG A 285 -72.91 -9.09 -17.18
C ARG A 285 -71.54 -9.73 -17.44
N GLN A 286 -71.63 -11.05 -17.47
CA GLN A 286 -70.91 -12.00 -18.31
C GLN A 286 -70.60 -11.50 -19.73
N LYS A 287 -69.42 -11.85 -20.24
CA LYS A 287 -69.25 -12.70 -21.44
C LYS A 287 -67.82 -13.23 -21.54
N ASN A 288 -67.76 -14.54 -21.81
CA ASN A 288 -66.61 -15.44 -21.87
C ASN A 288 -65.82 -15.34 -23.20
N PRO A 289 -64.65 -16.00 -23.29
CA PRO A 289 -63.59 -15.73 -24.26
C PRO A 289 -63.69 -16.58 -25.54
N LEU A 290 -63.00 -16.16 -26.60
CA LEU A 290 -62.75 -16.99 -27.79
C LEU A 290 -61.24 -17.06 -28.08
N THR A 291 -60.77 -18.29 -27.96
CA THR A 291 -59.52 -18.92 -28.40
C THR A 291 -59.34 -18.94 -29.93
N LEU A 292 -58.08 -18.98 -30.39
CA LEU A 292 -57.52 -19.70 -31.57
C LEU A 292 -55.98 -19.58 -31.47
N GLN A 293 -55.22 -20.59 -30.99
CA GLN A 293 -54.60 -21.70 -31.75
C GLN A 293 -53.96 -21.19 -33.07
N ASN A 294 -52.64 -20.99 -33.16
CA ASN A 294 -51.52 -21.94 -33.26
C ASN A 294 -51.76 -23.10 -34.24
N GLU A 295 -51.31 -22.93 -35.49
CA GLU A 295 -50.95 -24.04 -36.37
C GLU A 295 -49.56 -23.79 -36.97
N THR A 296 -48.68 -24.75 -36.71
CA THR A 296 -47.39 -24.97 -37.36
C THR A 296 -47.52 -26.21 -38.24
N LYS A 297 -47.36 -26.04 -39.56
CA LYS A 297 -46.57 -26.90 -40.45
C LYS A 297 -46.53 -26.33 -41.86
#